data_AF-A0A8K0PS02-F1
#
_entry.id   AF-A0A8K0PS02-F1
#
_cell.length_a   1.000
_cell.length_b   1.000
_cell.length_c   1.000
_cell.angle_alpha   90.00
_cell.angle_beta   90.00
_cell.angle_gamma   90.00
#
_symmetry.space_group_name_H-M   'P 1'
#
loop_
_entity.id
_entity.type
_entity.pdbx_description
1 polymer ?
#
loop_
_entity_poly.entity_id
_entity_poly.type
_entity_poly.pdbx_seq_one_letter_code
_entity_poly.pdbx_strand_id
1 'polypeptide(L)'
;MGSAKLLCEVALAIIRVTAWYLNTLLLCGSMRFLRYVLQFYSKVYSVNCNQMMMIKSNGGSGTVENVKFDNFIGNNNAYSLNIDQAWASMTPASGSGIHLKDITVSNWKGDCANGVQRGPIQFKFNYVCNNAYGTGSCLRAGSGETYSTTSQITTAPAGWQAPRLPTDLKSSFGFTSEIPIPAIPLSFFPGTSPLRRLA
;
A
#
# COMPACT_ATOMS: atom_id res chain seq x y z
N MET A 1 2.34 -7.86 33.41
CA MET A 1 3.34 -8.06 32.34
C MET A 1 2.97 -9.34 31.60
N GLY A 2 2.68 -9.29 30.30
CA GLY A 2 2.42 -10.48 29.49
C GLY A 2 1.03 -10.55 28.86
N SER A 3 0.75 -9.70 27.87
CA SER A 3 -0.36 -9.94 26.91
C SER A 3 -0.17 -9.21 25.56
N ALA A 4 0.71 -8.20 25.46
CA ALA A 4 0.90 -7.43 24.22
C ALA A 4 1.94 -8.02 23.24
N LYS A 5 2.79 -8.98 23.67
CA LYS A 5 3.83 -9.57 22.80
C LYS A 5 3.25 -10.56 21.77
N LEU A 6 2.16 -11.26 22.10
CA LEU A 6 1.64 -12.35 21.26
C LEU A 6 0.89 -11.84 20.01
N LEU A 7 0.37 -10.61 20.05
CA LEU A 7 -0.37 -10.03 18.90
C LEU A 7 0.55 -9.51 17.79
N CYS A 8 1.84 -9.31 18.05
CA CYS A 8 2.79 -8.80 17.07
C CYS A 8 3.43 -9.91 16.21
N GLU A 9 3.65 -11.11 16.76
CA GLU A 9 4.29 -12.21 16.04
C GLU A 9 3.32 -13.00 15.14
N VAL A 10 2.01 -12.99 15.42
CA VAL A 10 1.01 -13.77 14.65
C VAL A 10 0.58 -13.06 13.35
N ALA A 11 0.88 -11.77 13.18
CA ALA A 11 0.55 -11.03 11.96
C ALA A 11 1.32 -11.51 10.71
N LEU A 12 2.40 -12.27 10.87
CA LEU A 12 3.21 -12.77 9.76
C LEU A 12 2.69 -14.11 9.17
N ALA A 13 1.70 -14.77 9.79
CA ALA A 13 1.36 -16.17 9.47
C ALA A 13 -0.07 -16.46 9.00
N ILE A 14 -0.97 -15.48 8.88
CA ILE A 14 -2.35 -15.74 8.41
C ILE A 14 -2.68 -14.86 7.20
N ILE A 15 -2.09 -15.22 6.07
CA ILE A 15 -2.65 -14.89 4.75
C ILE A 15 -3.67 -15.98 4.44
N ARG A 16 -4.90 -15.83 4.93
CA ARG A 16 -6.11 -16.49 4.39
C ARG A 16 -7.38 -15.88 5.02
N VAL A 17 -8.29 -15.45 4.14
CA VAL A 17 -9.69 -15.08 4.37
C VAL A 17 -9.97 -13.67 4.92
N THR A 18 -10.00 -12.68 4.03
CA THR A 18 -11.08 -11.68 3.82
C THR A 18 -10.56 -10.56 2.91
N ALA A 19 -11.32 -10.23 1.86
CA ALA A 19 -10.93 -9.30 0.77
C ALA A 19 -10.79 -7.82 1.18
N TRP A 20 -10.65 -7.51 2.48
CA TRP A 20 -10.67 -6.14 3.00
C TRP A 20 -9.32 -5.64 3.55
N TYR A 21 -8.29 -6.48 3.62
CA TYR A 21 -7.01 -6.12 4.27
C TYR A 21 -5.74 -6.54 3.54
N LEU A 22 -5.82 -7.03 2.30
CA LEU A 22 -4.68 -7.68 1.63
C LEU A 22 -3.53 -6.75 1.19
N ASN A 23 -3.73 -5.42 1.18
CA ASN A 23 -2.72 -4.46 0.70
C ASN A 23 -2.29 -3.46 1.77
N THR A 24 -2.03 -3.95 2.97
CA THR A 24 -1.63 -3.09 4.10
C THR A 24 -0.49 -3.71 4.89
N LEU A 25 0.64 -3.01 4.98
CA LEU A 25 1.69 -3.36 5.94
C LEU A 25 1.48 -2.52 7.20
N LEU A 26 1.03 -3.16 8.29
CA LEU A 26 0.91 -2.55 9.61
C LEU A 26 2.18 -2.83 10.41
N LEU A 27 2.88 -1.78 10.81
CA LEU A 27 4.11 -1.87 11.59
C LEU A 27 3.81 -1.45 13.03
N CYS A 28 3.90 -2.38 13.98
CA CYS A 28 3.66 -2.12 15.41
C CYS A 28 4.85 -2.61 16.25
N GLY A 29 5.31 -1.80 17.21
CA GLY A 29 6.38 -2.17 18.15
C GLY A 29 7.82 -2.08 17.60
N SER A 30 8.75 -2.80 18.25
CA SER A 30 10.15 -2.92 17.81
C SER A 30 10.25 -3.90 16.64
N MET A 31 9.87 -3.46 15.45
CA MET A 31 9.92 -4.30 14.25
C MET A 31 11.33 -4.20 13.63
N ARG A 32 12.12 -5.26 13.80
CA ARG A 32 13.35 -5.48 13.05
C ARG A 32 13.04 -6.49 11.94
N PHE A 33 12.84 -6.02 10.72
CA PHE A 33 12.94 -6.93 9.58
C PHE A 33 14.40 -7.39 9.49
N LEU A 34 14.62 -8.70 9.34
CA LEU A 34 15.96 -9.22 9.12
C LEU A 34 16.52 -8.54 7.86
N ARG A 35 17.70 -7.94 8.00
CA ARG A 35 18.41 -7.09 7.03
C ARG A 35 18.59 -7.66 5.60
N TYR A 36 18.14 -8.88 5.35
CA TYR A 36 18.39 -9.68 4.15
C TYR A 36 17.13 -10.20 3.44
N VAL A 37 15.92 -9.93 3.94
CA VAL A 37 14.68 -10.37 3.26
C VAL A 37 14.12 -9.20 2.44
N LEU A 38 14.25 -9.31 1.12
CA LEU A 38 13.59 -8.40 0.18
C LEU A 38 12.08 -8.67 0.21
N GLN A 39 11.30 -7.69 0.66
CA GLN A 39 9.84 -7.78 0.56
C GLN A 39 9.41 -7.32 -0.84
N PHE A 40 8.92 -8.25 -1.66
CA PHE A 40 8.53 -7.99 -3.04
C PHE A 40 7.03 -8.24 -3.25
N TYR A 41 6.30 -7.20 -3.64
CA TYR A 41 4.95 -7.35 -4.15
C TYR A 41 4.95 -7.01 -5.63
N SER A 42 4.39 -7.89 -6.45
CA SER A 42 4.26 -7.64 -7.88
C SER A 42 2.96 -8.18 -8.47
N LYS A 43 2.50 -7.52 -9.54
CA LYS A 43 1.26 -7.88 -10.26
C LYS A 43 0.04 -7.83 -9.36
N VAL A 44 -0.10 -6.71 -8.65
CA VAL A 44 -1.24 -6.45 -7.77
C VAL A 44 -2.26 -5.60 -8.52
N TYR A 45 -3.48 -6.13 -8.64
CA TYR A 45 -4.62 -5.44 -9.23
C TYR A 45 -5.62 -5.06 -8.13
N SER A 46 -6.01 -3.79 -8.04
CA SER A 46 -7.03 -3.34 -7.10
C SER A 46 -8.06 -2.45 -7.76
N VAL A 47 -9.33 -2.69 -7.45
CA VAL A 47 -10.46 -1.90 -7.97
C VAL A 47 -11.42 -1.58 -6.83
N ASN A 48 -11.91 -0.33 -6.77
CA ASN A 48 -12.86 0.12 -5.75
C ASN A 48 -12.39 -0.14 -4.31
N CYS A 49 -11.08 -0.11 -4.07
CA CYS A 49 -10.47 -0.34 -2.76
C CYS A 49 -10.14 0.98 -2.04
N ASN A 50 -9.85 0.90 -0.73
CA ASN A 50 -9.37 2.05 0.02
C ASN A 50 -7.98 2.52 -0.46
N GLN A 51 -7.08 1.59 -0.80
CA GLN A 51 -5.74 1.90 -1.30
C GLN A 51 -5.24 0.84 -2.30
N MET A 52 -4.27 1.19 -3.15
CA MET A 52 -3.47 0.20 -3.87
C MET A 52 -2.39 -0.40 -2.97
N MET A 53 -1.67 0.44 -2.22
CA MET A 53 -0.76 0.02 -1.14
C MET A 53 -0.72 1.08 -0.06
N MET A 54 -0.66 0.63 1.20
CA MET A 54 -0.38 1.51 2.32
C MET A 54 0.68 0.94 3.25
N ILE A 55 1.70 1.76 3.54
CA ILE A 55 2.59 1.57 4.68
C ILE A 55 2.10 2.51 5.76
N LYS A 56 1.81 1.98 6.95
CA LYS A 56 1.32 2.79 8.06
C LYS A 56 2.04 2.52 9.38
N SER A 57 2.29 3.59 10.12
CA SER A 57 2.77 3.56 11.50
C SER A 57 2.21 4.77 12.27
N ASN A 58 2.34 4.76 13.59
CA ASN A 58 2.08 5.93 14.44
C ASN A 58 3.04 5.83 15.65
N GLY A 59 4.20 6.47 15.55
CA GLY A 59 5.31 6.24 16.46
C GLY A 59 6.02 4.90 16.24
N GLY A 60 6.46 4.24 17.33
CA GLY A 60 7.25 3.01 17.27
C GLY A 60 8.74 3.26 17.02
N SER A 61 9.53 2.19 16.90
CA SER A 61 10.97 2.26 16.60
C SER A 61 11.40 1.07 15.75
N GLY A 62 12.30 1.28 14.81
CA GLY A 62 12.80 0.20 13.93
C GLY A 62 13.06 0.69 12.52
N THR A 63 13.37 -0.24 11.63
CA THR A 63 13.63 0.06 10.22
C THR A 63 12.92 -0.95 9.33
N VAL A 64 12.23 -0.44 8.31
CA VAL A 64 11.78 -1.22 7.16
C VAL A 64 12.64 -0.80 5.98
N GLU A 65 13.40 -1.76 5.47
CA GLU A 65 14.29 -1.54 4.35
C GLU A 65 14.18 -2.65 3.31
N ASN A 66 14.64 -2.38 2.09
CA ASN A 66 14.65 -3.33 0.97
C ASN A 66 13.24 -3.83 0.62
N VAL A 67 12.35 -2.91 0.23
CA VAL A 67 10.99 -3.25 -0.21
C VAL A 67 10.80 -2.80 -1.65
N LYS A 68 10.21 -3.66 -2.48
CA LYS A 68 9.86 -3.31 -3.86
C LYS A 68 8.38 -3.60 -4.15
N PHE A 69 7.68 -2.58 -4.64
CA PHE A 69 6.31 -2.66 -5.13
C PHE A 69 6.29 -2.44 -6.64
N ASP A 70 6.04 -3.50 -7.40
CA ASP A 70 6.21 -3.50 -8.86
C ASP A 70 4.94 -3.90 -9.60
N ASN A 71 4.68 -3.34 -10.77
CA ASN A 71 3.57 -3.75 -11.63
C ASN A 71 2.21 -3.72 -10.91
N PHE A 72 1.84 -2.56 -10.35
CA PHE A 72 0.52 -2.38 -9.74
C PHE A 72 -0.43 -1.71 -10.73
N ILE A 73 -1.67 -2.19 -10.77
CA ILE A 73 -2.78 -1.55 -11.50
C ILE A 73 -3.89 -1.24 -10.50
N GLY A 74 -4.26 0.04 -10.40
CA GLY A 74 -5.33 0.50 -9.54
C GLY A 74 -6.44 1.18 -10.31
N ASN A 75 -7.68 0.94 -9.95
CA ASN A 75 -8.81 1.59 -10.60
C ASN A 75 -9.85 2.04 -9.57
N ASN A 76 -10.22 3.32 -9.61
CA ASN A 76 -11.25 3.92 -8.75
C ASN A 76 -11.01 3.68 -7.24
N ASN A 77 -9.75 3.59 -6.83
CA ASN A 77 -9.39 3.47 -5.42
C ASN A 77 -9.42 4.84 -4.74
N ALA A 78 -9.65 4.87 -3.43
CA ALA A 78 -9.63 6.12 -2.66
C ALA A 78 -8.21 6.72 -2.54
N TYR A 79 -7.20 5.88 -2.32
CA TYR A 79 -5.78 6.20 -2.36
C TYR A 79 -5.07 5.28 -3.36
N SER A 80 -3.94 5.73 -3.93
CA SER A 80 -3.07 4.82 -4.69
C SER A 80 -1.91 4.37 -3.80
N LEU A 81 -0.78 5.07 -3.82
CA LEU A 81 0.31 4.87 -2.87
C LEU A 81 0.12 5.80 -1.67
N ASN A 82 -0.04 5.24 -0.47
CA ASN A 82 -0.14 6.01 0.76
C ASN A 82 0.89 5.52 1.78
N ILE A 83 1.88 6.34 2.11
CA ILE A 83 2.79 6.08 3.23
C ILE A 83 2.40 7.03 4.35
N ASP A 84 1.86 6.51 5.45
CA ASP A 84 1.31 7.31 6.55
C ASP A 84 1.93 6.90 7.89
N GLN A 85 2.95 7.63 8.33
CA GLN A 85 3.63 7.37 9.60
C GLN A 85 3.00 8.09 10.80
N ALA A 86 1.86 8.75 10.60
CA ALA A 86 1.05 9.39 11.63
C ALA A 86 -0.41 8.90 11.55
N TRP A 87 -0.60 7.59 11.32
CA TRP A 87 -1.92 7.04 11.02
C TRP A 87 -2.87 7.18 12.23
N ALA A 88 -3.84 8.08 12.11
CA ALA A 88 -4.69 8.50 13.22
C ALA A 88 -5.64 7.40 13.76
N SER A 89 -5.91 6.36 12.98
CA SER A 89 -6.78 5.24 13.40
C SER A 89 -6.05 4.17 14.21
N MET A 90 -4.81 4.41 14.63
CA MET A 90 -4.12 3.60 15.65
C MET A 90 -3.62 4.48 16.78
N THR A 91 -3.57 3.90 17.99
CA THR A 91 -2.94 4.54 19.15
C THR A 91 -1.45 4.78 18.88
N PRO A 92 -0.91 5.99 19.17
CA PRO A 92 0.51 6.26 19.06
C PRO A 92 1.33 5.29 19.93
N ALA A 93 2.30 4.61 19.32
CA ALA A 93 3.31 3.84 20.02
C ALA A 93 4.47 4.73 20.46
N SER A 94 5.10 4.42 21.59
CA SER A 94 6.33 5.10 22.00
C SER A 94 7.48 4.81 21.04
N GLY A 95 8.38 5.78 20.88
CA GLY A 95 9.54 5.67 20.00
C GLY A 95 9.64 6.83 19.01
N SER A 96 10.77 6.89 18.30
CA SER A 96 11.12 7.98 17.38
C SER A 96 10.48 7.87 15.99
N GLY A 97 9.66 6.84 15.77
CA GLY A 97 9.13 6.46 14.45
C GLY A 97 9.91 5.30 13.82
N ILE A 98 9.28 4.66 12.86
CA ILE A 98 9.91 3.64 12.01
C ILE A 98 10.68 4.33 10.89
N HIS A 99 11.92 3.93 10.63
CA HIS A 99 12.67 4.40 9.46
C HIS A 99 12.30 3.59 8.23
N LEU A 100 11.92 4.26 7.14
CA LEU A 100 11.73 3.63 5.83
C LEU A 100 12.95 3.92 4.95
N LYS A 101 13.58 2.89 4.41
CA LYS A 101 14.79 3.01 3.61
C LYS A 101 14.72 2.06 2.41
N ASP A 102 15.35 2.38 1.29
CA ASP A 102 15.49 1.48 0.14
C ASP A 102 14.13 0.89 -0.33
N ILE A 103 13.11 1.77 -0.40
CA ILE A 103 11.76 1.43 -0.89
C ILE A 103 11.67 1.81 -2.36
N THR A 104 11.43 0.84 -3.22
CA THR A 104 11.28 1.03 -4.67
C THR A 104 9.83 0.84 -5.10
N VAL A 105 9.29 1.83 -5.82
CA VAL A 105 7.94 1.77 -6.41
C VAL A 105 8.08 1.92 -7.92
N SER A 106 7.70 0.90 -8.69
CA SER A 106 7.93 0.87 -10.14
C SER A 106 6.76 0.31 -10.93
N ASN A 107 6.53 0.89 -12.11
CA ASN A 107 5.49 0.46 -13.05
C ASN A 107 4.07 0.42 -12.43
N TRP A 108 3.68 1.53 -11.82
CA TRP A 108 2.32 1.73 -11.31
C TRP A 108 1.46 2.43 -12.35
N LYS A 109 0.25 1.92 -12.56
CA LYS A 109 -0.69 2.45 -13.56
C LYS A 109 -2.13 2.47 -13.02
N GLY A 110 -2.97 3.22 -13.72
CA GLY A 110 -4.40 3.31 -13.53
C GLY A 110 -4.88 4.64 -12.94
N ASP A 111 -6.06 4.62 -12.36
CA ASP A 111 -6.78 5.79 -11.85
C ASP A 111 -7.18 5.65 -10.38
N CYS A 112 -7.51 6.79 -9.77
CA CYS A 112 -8.09 6.89 -8.43
C CYS A 112 -9.41 7.64 -8.50
N ALA A 113 -10.30 7.41 -7.52
CA ALA A 113 -11.65 7.98 -7.51
C ALA A 113 -11.66 9.52 -7.52
N ASN A 114 -10.76 10.17 -6.77
CA ASN A 114 -10.61 11.62 -6.77
C ASN A 114 -9.18 12.03 -6.39
N GLY A 115 -8.34 12.24 -7.40
CA GLY A 115 -6.92 12.60 -7.24
C GLY A 115 -6.68 14.00 -6.66
N VAL A 116 -7.67 14.90 -6.76
CA VAL A 116 -7.60 16.25 -6.19
C VAL A 116 -7.82 16.22 -4.68
N GLN A 117 -8.84 15.48 -4.24
CA GLN A 117 -9.13 15.30 -2.82
C GLN A 117 -8.08 14.41 -2.14
N ARG A 118 -7.59 13.39 -2.85
CA ARG A 118 -6.58 12.44 -2.37
C ARG A 118 -5.55 12.22 -3.47
N GLY A 119 -4.42 12.92 -3.36
CA GLY A 119 -3.27 12.76 -4.26
C GLY A 119 -2.94 11.26 -4.47
N PRO A 120 -2.74 10.79 -5.71
CA PRO A 120 -2.44 9.38 -5.98
C PRO A 120 -1.18 8.89 -5.25
N ILE A 121 -0.18 9.76 -5.12
CA ILE A 121 1.05 9.46 -4.38
C ILE A 121 1.08 10.36 -3.15
N GLN A 122 0.99 9.75 -1.97
CA GLN A 122 1.00 10.45 -0.69
C GLN A 122 2.07 9.89 0.24
N PHE A 123 2.85 10.82 0.78
CA PHE A 123 3.82 10.60 1.83
C PHE A 123 3.43 11.51 3.00
N LYS A 124 2.82 10.93 4.03
CA LYS A 124 2.37 11.59 5.26
C LYS A 124 3.33 11.22 6.39
N PHE A 125 4.32 12.08 6.57
CA PHE A 125 5.24 12.08 7.70
C PHE A 125 4.97 13.36 8.49
N ASN A 126 3.90 13.41 9.29
CA ASN A 126 3.40 14.68 9.84
C ASN A 126 3.32 15.81 8.77
N TYR A 127 2.77 15.47 7.59
CA TYR A 127 2.51 16.26 6.37
C TYR A 127 3.53 16.17 5.21
N VAL A 128 3.11 16.65 4.03
CA VAL A 128 3.42 16.12 2.68
C VAL A 128 4.91 16.07 2.34
N CYS A 129 5.37 14.90 1.87
CA CYS A 129 6.74 14.62 1.45
C CYS A 129 7.78 15.13 2.49
N ASN A 130 7.48 15.04 3.79
CA ASN A 130 8.39 15.52 4.81
C ASN A 130 9.48 14.49 5.13
N ASN A 131 10.73 14.85 4.84
CA ASN A 131 11.89 13.97 5.02
C ASN A 131 11.89 12.69 4.16
N ALA A 132 11.17 12.70 3.03
CA ALA A 132 11.20 11.61 2.06
C ALA A 132 12.28 11.90 1.01
N TYR A 133 13.30 11.07 0.88
CA TYR A 133 14.38 11.32 -0.08
C TYR A 133 14.43 10.25 -1.16
N GLY A 134 14.66 10.65 -2.40
CA GLY A 134 14.74 9.74 -3.52
C GLY A 134 14.53 10.44 -4.86
N THR A 135 14.14 9.66 -5.86
CA THR A 135 13.89 10.14 -7.22
C THR A 135 12.44 9.88 -7.61
N GLY A 136 11.74 10.89 -8.12
CA GLY A 136 10.37 10.79 -8.64
C GLY A 136 9.32 11.55 -7.81
N SER A 137 8.22 11.93 -8.48
CA SER A 137 7.11 12.69 -7.90
C SER A 137 7.55 13.89 -7.04
N CYS A 138 7.19 13.93 -5.75
CA CYS A 138 7.49 15.03 -4.83
C CYS A 138 8.79 14.85 -4.03
N LEU A 139 9.61 13.83 -4.35
CA LEU A 139 10.80 13.52 -3.57
C LEU A 139 11.95 14.49 -3.87
N ARG A 140 12.60 15.04 -2.83
CA ARG A 140 13.90 15.72 -2.93
C ARG A 140 15.04 14.70 -3.03
N ALA A 141 16.05 15.06 -3.81
CA ALA A 141 17.37 14.44 -3.69
C ALA A 141 18.08 14.92 -2.40
N GLY A 142 18.98 14.10 -1.86
CA GLY A 142 19.79 14.42 -0.67
C GLY A 142 19.34 13.71 0.61
N SER A 143 19.69 14.27 1.77
CA SER A 143 19.32 13.75 3.10
C SER A 143 19.43 14.85 4.16
N GLY A 144 18.65 14.77 5.25
CA GLY A 144 18.93 15.46 6.52
C GLY A 144 18.21 16.79 6.82
N GLU A 145 17.44 17.35 5.89
CA GLU A 145 16.66 18.58 6.08
C GLU A 145 15.14 18.38 6.01
N THR A 146 14.42 18.76 7.07
CA THR A 146 12.96 18.84 7.08
C THR A 146 12.46 19.72 5.94
N TYR A 147 11.51 19.21 5.14
CA TYR A 147 10.94 19.96 4.02
C TYR A 147 9.50 19.54 3.80
N SER A 148 8.65 20.41 3.27
CA SER A 148 7.29 20.01 2.87
C SER A 148 7.07 20.48 1.44
N THR A 149 6.59 19.60 0.58
CA THR A 149 6.32 19.97 -0.81
C THR A 149 5.10 19.25 -1.34
N THR A 150 4.28 20.00 -2.07
CA THR A 150 3.12 19.50 -2.79
C THR A 150 3.33 19.75 -4.28
N SER A 151 3.26 18.69 -5.08
CA SER A 151 3.27 18.81 -6.53
C SER A 151 1.85 18.63 -7.04
N GLN A 152 1.33 19.63 -7.73
CA GLN A 152 0.06 19.50 -8.45
C GLN A 152 0.34 18.94 -9.85
N ILE A 153 -0.29 17.81 -10.15
CA ILE A 153 -0.30 17.24 -11.49
C ILE A 153 -1.60 17.68 -12.15
N THR A 154 -1.52 18.66 -13.06
CA THR A 154 -2.69 19.22 -13.77
C THR A 154 -3.03 18.48 -15.06
N THR A 155 -2.15 17.59 -15.52
CA THR A 155 -2.34 16.77 -16.72
C THR A 155 -2.04 15.31 -16.41
N ALA A 156 -2.86 14.39 -16.94
CA ALA A 156 -2.65 12.97 -16.69
C ALA A 156 -1.27 12.52 -17.19
N PRO A 157 -0.46 11.81 -16.37
CA PRO A 157 0.87 11.35 -16.79
C PRO A 157 0.81 10.43 -18.01
N ALA A 158 1.79 10.50 -18.91
CA ALA A 158 1.81 9.62 -20.08
C ALA A 158 1.81 8.13 -19.68
N GLY A 159 1.01 7.31 -20.36
CA GLY A 159 0.95 5.86 -20.13
C GLY A 159 0.31 5.46 -18.80
N TRP A 160 -0.49 6.34 -18.19
CA TRP A 160 -1.24 6.04 -16.96
C TRP A 160 -2.30 4.97 -17.18
N GLN A 161 -2.88 4.86 -18.38
CA GLN A 161 -3.94 3.91 -18.65
C GLN A 161 -3.47 2.46 -18.45
N ALA A 162 -4.35 1.64 -17.90
CA ALA A 162 -4.13 0.20 -17.71
C ALA A 162 -5.37 -0.60 -18.12
N PRO A 163 -5.20 -1.83 -18.63
CA PRO A 163 -6.32 -2.72 -18.85
C PRO A 163 -7.05 -3.05 -17.56
N ARG A 164 -8.37 -3.31 -17.66
CA ARG A 164 -9.22 -3.73 -16.55
C ARG A 164 -9.53 -5.22 -16.63
N LEU A 165 -9.80 -5.85 -15.49
CA LEU A 165 -10.28 -7.23 -15.48
C LEU A 165 -11.78 -7.26 -15.84
N PRO A 166 -12.24 -8.22 -16.67
CA PRO A 166 -13.66 -8.36 -17.00
C PRO A 166 -14.55 -8.60 -15.76
N THR A 167 -13.96 -9.12 -14.68
CA THR A 167 -14.63 -9.47 -13.43
C THR A 167 -14.62 -8.35 -12.39
N ASP A 168 -14.31 -7.11 -12.77
CA ASP A 168 -14.37 -5.96 -11.87
C ASP A 168 -15.78 -5.78 -11.28
N LEU A 169 -15.90 -5.96 -9.96
CA LEU A 169 -17.14 -5.70 -9.24
C LEU A 169 -17.54 -4.22 -9.37
N LYS A 170 -18.77 -3.96 -9.81
CA LYS A 170 -19.32 -2.61 -9.94
C LYS A 170 -19.87 -2.05 -8.63
N SER A 171 -20.29 -2.94 -7.74
CA SER A 171 -20.78 -2.62 -6.40
C SER A 171 -20.34 -3.71 -5.42
N SER A 172 -20.34 -3.38 -4.12
CA SER A 172 -20.12 -4.37 -3.06
C SER A 172 -21.37 -5.23 -2.85
N PHE A 173 -21.21 -6.34 -2.11
CA PHE A 173 -22.31 -7.22 -1.75
C PHE A 173 -23.18 -6.69 -0.60
N GLY A 174 -22.89 -5.50 -0.08
CA GLY A 174 -23.59 -4.93 1.08
C GLY A 174 -23.34 -5.71 2.38
N PHE A 175 -24.25 -5.53 3.34
CA PHE A 175 -24.15 -6.10 4.69
C PHE A 175 -25.48 -6.68 5.20
N THR A 176 -26.52 -6.71 4.37
CA THR A 176 -27.89 -7.15 4.73
C THR A 176 -28.37 -8.36 3.94
N SER A 177 -27.52 -8.90 3.06
CA SER A 177 -27.88 -9.99 2.16
C SER A 177 -26.78 -11.05 2.14
N GLU A 178 -27.17 -12.28 1.86
CA GLU A 178 -26.22 -13.38 1.69
C GLU A 178 -25.30 -13.12 0.50
N ILE A 179 -24.02 -13.44 0.66
CA ILE A 179 -23.01 -13.26 -0.38
C ILE A 179 -23.00 -14.51 -1.27
N PRO A 180 -23.21 -14.39 -2.59
CA PRO A 180 -23.18 -15.54 -3.48
C PRO A 180 -21.78 -16.17 -3.52
N ILE A 181 -21.72 -17.50 -3.61
CA ILE A 181 -20.46 -18.24 -3.72
C ILE A 181 -19.83 -17.93 -5.10
N PRO A 182 -18.62 -17.36 -5.16
CA PRO A 182 -17.98 -17.06 -6.43
C PRO A 182 -17.28 -18.29 -7.01
N ALA A 183 -17.24 -18.37 -8.34
CA ALA A 183 -16.29 -19.24 -9.02
C ALA A 183 -14.86 -18.69 -8.86
N ILE A 184 -13.86 -19.57 -8.76
CA ILE A 184 -12.47 -19.14 -8.71
C ILE A 184 -12.07 -18.65 -10.12
N PRO A 185 -11.60 -17.39 -10.27
CA PRO A 185 -11.29 -16.85 -11.58
C PRO A 185 -10.01 -17.47 -12.16
N LEU A 186 -9.91 -17.44 -13.49
CA LEU A 186 -8.73 -17.86 -14.24
C LEU A 186 -7.78 -16.70 -14.57
N SER A 187 -8.03 -15.50 -14.04
CA SER A 187 -7.19 -14.33 -14.22
C SER A 187 -7.24 -13.45 -12.97
N PHE A 188 -6.05 -13.04 -12.49
CA PHE A 188 -5.89 -12.22 -11.30
C PHE A 188 -5.14 -10.90 -11.59
N PHE A 189 -4.52 -10.81 -12.77
CA PHE A 189 -3.82 -9.62 -13.24
C PHE A 189 -3.88 -9.58 -14.78
N PRO A 190 -4.17 -8.42 -15.40
CA PRO A 190 -4.30 -8.33 -16.85
C PRO A 190 -3.10 -8.91 -17.61
N GLY A 191 -3.38 -9.72 -18.64
CA GLY A 191 -2.35 -10.33 -19.49
C GLY A 191 -1.47 -11.38 -18.80
N THR A 192 -1.82 -11.84 -17.59
CA THR A 192 -1.07 -12.89 -16.87
C THR A 192 -1.94 -14.10 -16.56
N SER A 193 -1.46 -15.30 -16.90
CA SER A 193 -2.11 -16.55 -16.52
C SER A 193 -1.76 -16.97 -15.08
N PRO A 194 -2.66 -17.68 -14.38
CA PRO A 194 -2.37 -18.25 -13.07
C PRO A 194 -1.16 -19.19 -13.11
N LEU A 195 -0.37 -19.18 -12.03
CA LEU A 195 0.83 -20.03 -11.91
C LEU A 195 0.49 -21.53 -11.92
N ARG A 196 -0.71 -21.88 -11.44
CA ARG A 196 -1.21 -23.25 -11.40
C ARG A 196 -2.65 -23.27 -11.89
N ARG A 197 -3.01 -24.35 -12.57
CA ARG A 197 -4.41 -24.62 -12.95
C ARG A 197 -5.21 -25.00 -11.72
N LEU A 198 -6.52 -24.82 -11.82
CA LEU A 198 -7.45 -25.37 -10.84
C LEU A 198 -7.38 -26.91 -10.86
N ALA A 199 -7.56 -27.49 -9.68
CA ALA A 199 -7.53 -28.94 -9.46
C ALA A 199 -8.76 -29.63 -10.06
#